data_AF-A0A8H5BPM8-F1
#
_entry.id   AF-A0A8H5BPM8-F1
#
_cell.length_a   1.000
_cell.length_b   1.000
_cell.length_c   1.000
_cell.angle_alpha   90.00
_cell.angle_beta   90.00
_cell.angle_gamma   90.00
#
_symmetry.space_group_name_H-M   'P 1'
#
loop_
_entity.id
_entity.type
_entity.pdbx_description
1 polymer ?
#
loop_
_entity_poly.entity_id
_entity_poly.type
_entity_poly.pdbx_seq_one_letter_code
_entity_poly.pdbx_strand_id
1 'polypeptide(L)'
;MPALHKPAPPPAALPPILSSFPPLSPRPLPSSPSMDTGRNTRKRKATMAPKPPKKAKVPKTRDFTGQLNTNYRGSKEDMRRARARFRAEDLRVISPSHNKRLAAITKLFVDFVAHQEHITDEEAAENLFIRGAPPASDEMVKAFLHLLATTGRSRVHGGLGWTKRTTKSAFFNLSSAMKRAGVQPFTQHTKDVVNAAIDAWAANREITTATKARPIIRQEDYIELQAAIVSPGTPISTGRLRVQTAAAAGMMYFACQRPGVITESDGYEGTGSCLQWGDTELLFTGYDEEAQSPGFQLVGNIHFAKNMRNSDGEFIIIHMHTLGRKNAIICPVLPFICLGIHRGVYEEDVMADYLQADPKILRKKRAPHLIRVKEEFLSQTVMRNAKDDAAWTTSGYCHTNSR
;
A
#
# COMPACT_ATOMS: atom_id res chain seq x y z
N MET A 1 -9.82 38.94 61.22
CA MET A 1 -10.68 37.76 61.38
C MET A 1 -11.29 37.44 60.02
N PRO A 2 -10.87 36.35 59.36
CA PRO A 2 -11.17 36.07 57.96
C PRO A 2 -12.50 35.31 57.78
N ALA A 3 -13.16 35.57 56.65
CA ALA A 3 -14.42 34.95 56.26
C ALA A 3 -14.23 33.46 55.91
N LEU A 4 -15.03 32.59 56.54
CA LEU A 4 -15.06 31.15 56.34
C LEU A 4 -15.80 30.79 55.03
N HIS A 5 -15.07 30.16 54.11
CA HIS A 5 -15.59 29.54 52.90
C HIS A 5 -16.59 28.42 53.23
N LYS A 6 -17.76 28.42 52.58
CA LYS A 6 -18.69 27.29 52.57
C LYS A 6 -18.11 26.13 51.73
N PRO A 7 -18.21 24.87 52.20
CA PRO A 7 -17.77 23.70 51.43
C PRO A 7 -18.74 23.39 50.28
N ALA A 8 -18.19 22.93 49.16
CA ALA A 8 -18.94 22.47 48.00
C ALA A 8 -19.67 21.13 48.30
N PRO A 9 -20.84 20.88 47.68
CA PRO A 9 -21.56 19.63 47.86
C PRO A 9 -20.82 18.43 47.20
N PRO A 10 -21.00 17.21 47.72
CA PRO A 10 -20.36 16.02 47.18
C PRO A 10 -20.93 15.64 45.81
N PRO A 11 -20.12 15.05 44.91
CA PRO A 11 -20.59 14.60 43.60
C PRO A 11 -21.57 13.43 43.73
N ALA A 12 -22.58 13.43 42.85
CA ALA A 12 -23.62 12.43 42.79
C ALA A 12 -23.07 11.02 42.50
N ALA A 13 -23.59 10.01 43.21
CA ALA A 13 -23.22 8.62 43.06
C ALA A 13 -23.63 8.07 41.68
N LEU A 14 -22.68 7.41 41.00
CA LEU A 14 -22.94 6.68 39.76
C LEU A 14 -23.62 5.33 40.08
N PRO A 15 -24.54 4.85 39.22
CA PRO A 15 -25.25 3.59 39.43
C PRO A 15 -24.34 2.35 39.27
N PRO A 16 -24.70 1.21 39.88
CA PRO A 16 -23.84 0.04 39.98
C PRO A 16 -23.77 -0.72 38.64
N ILE A 17 -22.57 -0.83 38.08
CA ILE A 17 -22.28 -1.76 36.99
C ILE A 17 -22.08 -3.14 37.61
N LEU A 18 -22.99 -4.04 37.26
CA LEU A 18 -22.97 -5.46 37.61
C LEU A 18 -21.61 -6.10 37.27
N SER A 19 -21.05 -6.67 38.31
CA SER A 19 -19.99 -7.67 38.35
C SER A 19 -20.31 -8.89 37.49
N SER A 20 -19.34 -9.35 36.68
CA SER A 20 -18.74 -10.70 36.78
C SER A 20 -18.22 -11.16 35.40
N PHE A 21 -16.94 -10.93 35.12
CA PHE A 21 -16.20 -11.76 34.17
C PHE A 21 -15.11 -12.50 34.95
N PRO A 22 -15.04 -13.84 34.87
CA PRO A 22 -13.98 -14.59 35.52
C PRO A 22 -12.63 -14.33 34.82
N PRO A 23 -11.51 -14.38 35.56
CA PRO A 23 -10.19 -14.26 34.97
C PRO A 23 -9.92 -15.45 34.06
N LEU A 24 -9.60 -15.19 32.78
CA LEU A 24 -9.17 -16.20 31.83
C LEU A 24 -7.76 -16.69 32.20
N SER A 25 -7.67 -17.92 32.70
CA SER A 25 -6.39 -18.63 32.86
C SER A 25 -5.69 -18.79 31.50
N PRO A 26 -4.35 -18.63 31.42
CA PRO A 26 -3.60 -18.83 30.19
C PRO A 26 -3.65 -20.30 29.77
N ARG A 27 -4.26 -20.60 28.61
CA ARG A 27 -4.14 -21.92 27.97
C ARG A 27 -2.77 -22.03 27.28
N PRO A 28 -2.08 -23.18 27.36
CA PRO A 28 -0.87 -23.43 26.58
C PRO A 28 -1.20 -23.48 25.09
N LEU A 29 -0.34 -22.87 24.27
CA LEU A 29 -0.40 -22.97 22.81
C LEU A 29 -0.13 -24.42 22.38
N PRO A 30 -0.91 -24.99 21.44
CA PRO A 30 -0.59 -26.28 20.86
C PRO A 30 0.67 -26.16 20.00
N SER A 31 1.62 -27.06 20.22
CA SER A 31 2.83 -27.24 19.43
C SER A 31 2.48 -27.58 17.98
N SER A 32 2.95 -26.75 17.04
CA SER A 32 2.80 -27.00 15.60
C SER A 32 3.45 -28.32 15.18
N PRO A 33 2.85 -29.10 14.26
CA PRO A 33 3.48 -30.28 13.71
C PRO A 33 4.61 -29.90 12.74
N SER A 34 5.77 -30.54 12.93
CA SER A 34 6.91 -30.53 12.01
C SER A 34 6.51 -31.15 10.66
N MET A 35 6.46 -30.33 9.61
CA MET A 35 6.30 -30.81 8.23
C MET A 35 7.66 -31.15 7.65
N ASP A 36 7.92 -32.45 7.64
CA ASP A 36 9.06 -33.14 7.05
C ASP A 36 8.99 -33.04 5.51
N THR A 37 9.85 -32.23 4.90
CA THR A 37 9.91 -32.07 3.43
C THR A 37 10.81 -33.13 2.80
N GLY A 38 10.32 -34.37 2.76
CA GLY A 38 10.91 -35.44 1.96
C GLY A 38 10.01 -35.81 0.78
N ARG A 39 10.26 -35.27 -0.43
CA ARG A 39 9.62 -35.82 -1.63
C ARG A 39 10.46 -35.75 -2.91
N ASN A 40 11.22 -36.84 -3.08
CA ASN A 40 11.41 -37.64 -4.29
C ASN A 40 11.04 -37.01 -5.66
N THR A 41 12.06 -36.58 -6.38
CA THR A 41 12.02 -36.29 -7.82
C THR A 41 12.04 -37.59 -8.64
N ARG A 42 10.87 -38.06 -9.10
CA ARG A 42 10.79 -39.06 -10.19
C ARG A 42 10.60 -38.33 -11.53
N LYS A 43 11.66 -38.32 -12.34
CA LYS A 43 11.67 -37.84 -13.73
C LYS A 43 10.80 -38.75 -14.60
N ARG A 44 9.67 -38.24 -15.11
CA ARG A 44 8.98 -38.81 -16.28
C ARG A 44 9.41 -38.03 -17.53
N LYS A 45 10.02 -38.73 -18.50
CA LYS A 45 10.31 -38.20 -19.84
C LYS A 45 8.99 -38.07 -20.60
N ALA A 46 8.53 -36.84 -20.81
CA ALA A 46 7.47 -36.54 -21.77
C ALA A 46 8.10 -36.28 -23.15
N THR A 47 7.66 -37.03 -24.16
CA THR A 47 7.95 -36.85 -25.58
C THR A 47 7.43 -35.49 -26.05
N MET A 48 8.33 -34.61 -26.48
CA MET A 48 7.99 -33.26 -26.91
C MET A 48 7.46 -33.25 -28.35
N ALA A 49 6.29 -32.64 -28.55
CA ALA A 49 5.81 -32.18 -29.84
C ALA A 49 6.76 -31.11 -30.43
N PRO A 50 6.86 -31.01 -31.77
CA PRO A 50 7.75 -30.06 -32.43
C PRO A 50 7.38 -28.61 -32.08
N LYS A 51 8.38 -27.85 -31.60
CA LYS A 51 8.22 -26.45 -31.21
C LYS A 51 7.92 -25.58 -32.44
N PRO A 52 6.98 -24.61 -32.34
CA PRO A 52 6.77 -23.63 -33.38
C PRO A 52 8.06 -22.80 -33.62
N PRO A 53 8.26 -22.28 -34.85
CA PRO A 53 9.45 -21.51 -35.20
C PRO A 53 9.61 -20.32 -34.26
N LYS A 54 10.79 -20.23 -33.64
CA LYS A 54 11.13 -19.15 -32.70
C LYS A 54 11.06 -17.81 -33.46
N LYS A 55 10.12 -16.94 -33.08
CA LYS A 55 10.17 -15.51 -33.43
C LYS A 55 11.56 -14.98 -33.07
N ALA A 56 12.16 -14.22 -34.00
CA ALA A 56 13.49 -13.64 -33.83
C ALA A 56 13.58 -12.94 -32.46
N LYS A 57 14.55 -13.35 -31.63
CA LYS A 57 14.80 -12.69 -30.36
C LYS A 57 15.24 -11.26 -30.65
N VAL A 58 14.39 -10.28 -30.32
CA VAL A 58 14.82 -8.89 -30.18
C VAL A 58 16.05 -8.90 -29.25
N PRO A 59 17.21 -8.34 -29.65
CA PRO A 59 18.43 -8.42 -28.86
C PRO A 59 18.20 -7.84 -27.47
N LYS A 60 18.44 -8.67 -26.44
CA LYS A 60 18.23 -8.35 -25.02
C LYS A 60 19.25 -7.37 -24.43
N THR A 61 20.24 -6.94 -25.22
CA THR A 61 21.28 -6.02 -24.79
C THR A 61 21.01 -4.64 -25.36
N ARG A 62 20.65 -3.71 -24.47
CA ARG A 62 20.52 -2.29 -24.77
C ARG A 62 21.82 -1.80 -25.43
N ASP A 63 21.75 -1.38 -26.69
CA ASP A 63 22.87 -0.72 -27.37
C ASP A 63 23.03 0.70 -26.81
N PHE A 64 23.73 0.78 -25.68
CA PHE A 64 23.94 2.03 -24.97
C PHE A 64 24.83 2.98 -25.78
N THR A 65 25.82 2.44 -26.49
CA THR A 65 26.73 3.21 -27.34
C THR A 65 25.99 3.81 -28.53
N GLY A 66 25.15 3.02 -29.21
CA GLY A 66 24.28 3.51 -30.27
C GLY A 66 23.30 4.58 -29.77
N GLN A 67 22.68 4.39 -28.61
CA GLN A 67 21.80 5.40 -28.01
C GLN A 67 22.51 6.70 -27.65
N LEU A 68 23.74 6.64 -27.11
CA LEU A 68 24.54 7.83 -26.84
C LEU A 68 24.91 8.56 -28.13
N ASN A 69 25.29 7.82 -29.17
CA ASN A 69 25.63 8.39 -30.47
C ASN A 69 24.40 8.99 -31.17
N THR A 70 23.22 8.38 -31.07
CA THR A 70 21.97 8.93 -31.61
C THR A 70 21.54 10.19 -30.86
N ASN A 71 21.58 10.16 -29.52
CA ASN A 71 21.07 11.25 -28.70
C ASN A 71 22.04 12.45 -28.61
N TYR A 72 23.34 12.22 -28.73
CA TYR A 72 24.38 13.25 -28.58
C TYR A 72 25.26 13.40 -29.82
N ARG A 73 24.86 12.80 -30.95
CA ARG A 73 25.51 12.89 -32.28
C ARG A 73 27.03 12.68 -32.26
N GLY A 74 27.53 11.84 -31.34
CA GLY A 74 28.97 11.60 -31.14
C GLY A 74 29.79 12.80 -30.65
N SER A 75 29.14 13.94 -30.33
CA SER A 75 29.81 15.16 -29.89
C SER A 75 30.10 15.11 -28.38
N LYS A 76 31.40 15.10 -28.03
CA LYS A 76 31.84 15.24 -26.64
C LYS A 76 31.35 16.54 -26.00
N GLU A 77 31.19 17.61 -26.80
CA GLU A 77 30.64 18.90 -26.39
C GLU A 77 29.17 18.78 -26.00
N ASP A 78 28.37 18.02 -26.76
CA ASP A 78 26.94 17.82 -26.47
C ASP A 78 26.73 16.93 -25.26
N MET A 79 27.59 15.92 -25.06
CA MET A 79 27.58 15.15 -23.81
C MET A 79 28.00 16.01 -22.61
N ARG A 80 28.98 16.93 -22.76
CA ARG A 80 29.35 17.87 -21.70
C ARG A 80 28.23 18.84 -21.38
N ARG A 81 27.55 19.40 -22.39
CA ARG A 81 26.38 20.27 -22.23
C ARG A 81 25.21 19.52 -21.61
N ALA A 82 24.94 18.29 -22.04
CA ALA A 82 23.92 17.43 -21.47
C ALA A 82 24.23 17.07 -20.01
N ARG A 83 25.48 16.74 -19.68
CA ARG A 83 25.94 16.53 -18.30
C ARG A 83 25.84 17.79 -17.45
N ALA A 84 26.14 18.97 -18.00
CA ALA A 84 25.97 20.24 -17.31
C ALA A 84 24.50 20.60 -17.09
N ARG A 85 23.61 20.15 -17.99
CA ARG A 85 22.14 20.24 -17.83
C ARG A 85 21.57 19.18 -16.90
N PHE A 86 22.25 18.04 -16.76
CA PHE A 86 21.83 16.92 -15.93
C PHE A 86 21.94 17.31 -14.45
N ARG A 87 20.79 17.54 -13.80
CA ARG A 87 20.74 17.90 -12.39
C ARG A 87 20.72 16.62 -11.55
N ALA A 88 21.35 16.63 -10.38
CA ALA A 88 21.24 15.51 -9.44
C ALA A 88 19.78 15.27 -8.98
N GLU A 89 18.93 16.29 -9.15
CA GLU A 89 17.48 16.27 -8.99
C GLU A 89 16.78 15.28 -9.95
N ASP A 90 17.33 15.07 -11.15
CA ASP A 90 16.76 14.24 -12.23
C ASP A 90 16.92 12.73 -11.97
N LEU A 91 17.69 12.34 -10.95
CA LEU A 91 18.16 10.95 -10.83
C LEU A 91 17.17 9.98 -10.19
N ARG A 92 16.08 10.45 -9.57
CA ARG A 92 15.01 9.57 -9.09
C ARG A 92 13.68 10.30 -9.08
N VAL A 93 12.74 9.84 -9.92
CA VAL A 93 11.32 10.10 -9.73
C VAL A 93 10.98 9.72 -8.30
N ILE A 94 10.65 10.72 -7.48
CA ILE A 94 10.23 10.49 -6.11
C ILE A 94 8.73 10.24 -6.11
N SER A 95 8.28 9.27 -5.31
CA SER A 95 6.84 9.13 -5.06
C SER A 95 6.27 10.43 -4.48
N PRO A 96 5.08 10.92 -4.91
CA PRO A 96 4.45 12.11 -4.32
C PRO A 96 4.37 12.05 -2.78
N SER A 97 4.19 10.86 -2.22
CA SER A 97 4.22 10.61 -0.78
C SER A 97 5.58 10.89 -0.11
N HIS A 98 6.70 10.58 -0.77
CA HIS A 98 8.02 10.90 -0.26
C HIS A 98 8.33 12.38 -0.44
N ASN A 99 7.89 13.04 -1.52
CA ASN A 99 7.97 14.50 -1.66
C ASN A 99 7.27 15.24 -0.51
N LYS A 100 6.06 14.82 -0.14
CA LYS A 100 5.35 15.38 1.03
C LYS A 100 6.16 15.23 2.33
N ARG A 101 6.86 14.11 2.52
CA ARG A 101 7.74 13.91 3.70
C ARG A 101 8.98 14.79 3.68
N LEU A 102 9.60 14.98 2.50
CA LEU A 102 10.74 15.87 2.35
C LEU A 102 10.34 17.32 2.62
N ALA A 103 9.23 17.79 2.05
CA ALA A 103 8.70 19.12 2.31
C ALA A 103 8.36 19.33 3.80
N ALA A 104 7.72 18.35 4.43
CA ALA A 104 7.38 18.43 5.86
C ALA A 104 8.62 18.51 6.76
N ILE A 105 9.67 17.69 6.51
CA ILE A 105 10.88 17.74 7.34
C ILE A 105 11.70 19.01 7.07
N THR A 106 11.74 19.49 5.82
CA THR A 106 12.37 20.77 5.47
C THR A 106 11.70 21.91 6.21
N LYS A 107 10.37 22.01 6.15
CA LYS A 107 9.62 23.04 6.87
C LYS A 107 9.92 23.02 8.37
N LEU A 108 9.82 21.85 9.00
CA LEU A 108 10.12 21.73 10.45
C LEU A 108 11.54 22.15 10.79
N PHE A 109 12.51 21.87 9.91
CA PHE A 109 13.90 22.24 10.13
C PHE A 109 14.11 23.75 9.98
N VAL A 110 13.52 24.37 8.95
CA VAL A 110 13.53 25.83 8.76
C VAL A 110 12.88 26.53 9.96
N ASP A 111 11.68 26.08 10.37
CA ASP A 111 10.97 26.62 11.53
C ASP A 111 11.82 26.54 12.81
N PHE A 112 12.54 25.43 13.01
CA PHE A 112 13.44 25.21 14.14
C PHE A 112 14.63 26.18 14.14
N VAL A 113 15.30 26.32 12.99
CA VAL A 113 16.46 27.21 12.85
C VAL A 113 16.05 28.67 13.05
N ALA A 114 14.94 29.09 12.46
CA ALA A 114 14.40 30.44 12.63
C ALA A 114 14.13 30.77 14.11
N HIS A 115 13.70 29.79 14.91
CA HIS A 115 13.45 29.98 16.35
C HIS A 115 14.71 29.96 17.23
N GLN A 116 15.78 29.25 16.85
CA GLN A 116 16.94 29.07 17.73
C GLN A 116 17.86 30.30 17.82
N GLU A 117 17.96 31.08 16.74
CA GLU A 117 19.04 32.04 16.59
C GLU A 117 18.63 33.49 16.88
N HIS A 118 17.41 33.76 17.34
CA HIS A 118 16.81 35.12 17.30
C HIS A 118 16.89 35.77 15.91
N ILE A 119 17.12 34.97 14.86
CA ILE A 119 17.06 35.43 13.49
C ILE A 119 15.59 35.67 13.22
N THR A 120 15.18 36.93 13.28
CA THR A 120 13.84 37.40 12.89
C THR A 120 13.51 37.18 11.42
N ASP A 121 14.40 36.53 10.67
CA ASP A 121 14.39 36.45 9.22
C ASP A 121 14.33 34.99 8.76
N GLU A 122 13.12 34.53 8.45
CA GLU A 122 12.81 33.21 7.88
C GLU A 122 13.68 32.93 6.63
N GLU A 123 14.08 33.98 5.91
CA GLU A 123 14.94 33.95 4.73
C GLU A 123 16.34 33.36 5.04
N ALA A 124 16.91 33.62 6.22
CA ALA A 124 18.20 33.06 6.62
C ALA A 124 18.16 31.55 6.90
N ALA A 125 17.03 31.04 7.39
CA ALA A 125 16.83 29.61 7.62
C ALA A 125 16.58 28.86 6.30
N GLU A 126 15.89 29.50 5.34
CA GLU A 126 15.76 28.99 3.98
C GLU A 126 17.09 28.97 3.23
N ASN A 127 18.00 29.91 3.52
CA ASN A 127 19.34 29.97 2.94
C ASN A 127 20.19 28.71 3.22
N LEU A 128 19.86 27.92 4.25
CA LEU A 128 20.48 26.60 4.50
C LEU A 128 20.17 25.57 3.41
N PHE A 129 19.15 25.80 2.59
CA PHE A 129 18.77 24.97 1.45
C PHE A 129 19.24 25.56 0.11
N ILE A 130 20.13 26.56 0.10
CA ILE A 130 20.72 27.06 -1.13
C ILE A 130 21.74 26.06 -1.70
N ARG A 131 21.75 25.96 -3.02
CA ARG A 131 22.71 25.12 -3.74
C ARG A 131 24.15 25.52 -3.43
N GLY A 132 24.96 24.53 -3.03
CA GLY A 132 26.37 24.72 -2.68
C GLY A 132 26.61 25.16 -1.25
N ALA A 133 25.57 25.47 -0.48
CA ALA A 133 25.70 25.78 0.95
C ALA A 133 26.35 24.61 1.71
N PRO A 134 27.11 24.89 2.79
CA PRO A 134 27.60 23.85 3.68
C PRO A 134 26.43 23.11 4.32
N PRO A 135 26.58 21.82 4.69
CA PRO A 135 25.55 21.14 5.45
C PRO A 135 25.42 21.79 6.83
N ALA A 136 24.24 21.72 7.43
CA ALA A 136 24.04 22.13 8.82
C ALA A 136 25.02 21.43 9.77
N SER A 137 25.41 22.07 10.87
CA SER A 137 26.31 21.48 11.85
C SER A 137 25.69 20.22 12.48
N ASP A 138 26.53 19.31 12.93
CA ASP A 138 26.07 18.10 13.63
C ASP A 138 25.33 18.46 14.93
N GLU A 139 25.75 19.51 15.64
CA GLU A 139 25.08 20.07 16.82
C GLU A 139 23.66 20.56 16.52
N MET A 140 23.49 21.36 15.48
CA MET A 140 22.17 21.85 15.06
C MET A 140 21.24 20.70 14.66
N VAL A 141 21.76 19.74 13.90
CA VAL A 141 21.00 18.55 13.50
C VAL A 141 20.63 17.67 14.71
N LYS A 142 21.56 17.49 15.66
CA LYS A 142 21.30 16.77 16.92
C LYS A 142 20.20 17.46 17.73
N ALA A 143 20.30 18.77 17.93
CA ALA A 143 19.32 19.56 18.69
C ALA A 143 17.92 19.50 18.06
N PHE A 144 17.84 19.70 16.74
CA PHE A 144 16.60 19.57 15.97
C PHE A 144 15.95 18.19 16.13
N LEU A 145 16.74 17.13 15.91
CA LEU A 145 16.22 15.75 15.97
C LEU A 145 15.83 15.36 17.39
N HIS A 146 16.57 15.81 18.40
CA HIS A 146 16.27 15.57 19.81
C HIS A 146 14.97 16.26 20.22
N LEU A 147 14.78 17.53 19.84
CA LEU A 147 13.55 18.27 20.07
C LEU A 147 12.36 17.54 19.46
N LEU A 148 12.43 17.19 18.17
CA LEU A 148 11.36 16.45 17.50
C LEU A 148 11.11 15.08 18.14
N ALA A 149 12.17 14.40 18.55
CA ALA A 149 12.05 13.06 19.09
C ALA A 149 11.53 13.03 20.53
N THR A 150 11.72 14.08 21.32
CA THR A 150 11.24 14.15 22.72
C THR A 150 9.88 14.84 22.83
N THR A 151 9.63 15.88 22.02
CA THR A 151 8.38 16.66 22.06
C THR A 151 7.33 16.15 21.06
N GLY A 152 7.76 15.45 20.01
CA GLY A 152 6.87 14.93 18.98
C GLY A 152 5.91 13.88 19.53
N ARG A 153 4.62 14.04 19.30
CA ARG A 153 3.62 13.04 19.70
C ARG A 153 3.63 11.86 18.71
N SER A 154 4.19 10.73 19.13
CA SER A 154 3.99 9.45 18.43
C SER A 154 2.67 8.83 18.90
N ARG A 155 1.82 8.35 17.97
CA ARG A 155 0.57 7.63 18.31
C ARG A 155 0.80 6.22 18.87
N VAL A 156 1.94 5.98 19.51
CA VAL A 156 2.36 4.67 20.05
C VAL A 156 2.22 4.73 21.56
N HIS A 157 1.22 4.01 22.09
CA HIS A 157 0.99 3.78 23.53
C HIS A 157 0.79 5.03 24.43
N GLY A 158 0.40 6.18 23.87
CA GLY A 158 0.19 7.39 24.67
C GLY A 158 1.47 7.97 25.28
N GLY A 159 2.64 7.46 24.91
CA GLY A 159 3.93 8.01 25.29
C GLY A 159 4.28 9.27 24.48
N LEU A 160 4.95 10.21 25.12
CA LEU A 160 5.59 11.35 24.46
C LEU A 160 6.82 10.85 23.69
N GLY A 161 7.04 11.38 22.49
CA GLY A 161 8.28 11.19 21.72
C GLY A 161 8.22 10.23 20.53
N TRP A 162 9.09 10.46 19.56
CA TRP A 162 9.31 9.58 18.41
C TRP A 162 10.10 8.32 18.80
N THR A 163 9.95 7.26 18.00
CA THR A 163 10.79 6.07 18.15
C THR A 163 12.18 6.29 17.58
N LYS A 164 13.20 5.58 18.10
CA LYS A 164 14.56 5.51 17.53
C LYS A 164 14.57 5.38 16.00
N ARG A 165 13.76 4.47 15.46
CA ARG A 165 13.63 4.24 14.02
C ARG A 165 13.08 5.47 13.28
N THR A 166 12.09 6.14 13.88
CA THR A 166 11.47 7.34 13.29
C THR A 166 12.47 8.50 13.28
N THR A 167 13.22 8.70 14.36
CA THR A 167 14.27 9.72 14.45
C THR A 167 15.37 9.50 13.40
N LYS A 168 15.87 8.26 13.24
CA LYS A 168 16.83 7.93 12.16
C LYS A 168 16.24 8.16 10.76
N SER A 169 14.95 7.84 10.57
CA SER A 169 14.26 8.11 9.31
C SER A 169 14.10 9.62 9.04
N ALA A 170 13.89 10.44 10.06
CA ALA A 170 13.79 11.89 9.92
C ALA A 170 15.15 12.48 9.52
N PHE A 171 16.24 12.04 10.15
CA PHE A 171 17.59 12.42 9.73
C PHE A 171 17.87 12.05 8.26
N PHE A 172 17.50 10.84 7.84
CA PHE A 172 17.62 10.42 6.45
C PHE A 172 16.82 11.30 5.48
N ASN A 173 15.59 11.67 5.85
CA ASN A 173 14.75 12.55 5.03
C ASN A 173 15.33 13.97 4.95
N LEU A 174 15.84 14.53 6.06
CA LEU A 174 16.49 15.84 6.08
C LEU A 174 17.73 15.85 5.19
N SER A 175 18.61 14.85 5.34
CA SER A 175 19.79 14.67 4.50
C SER A 175 19.42 14.57 3.02
N SER A 176 18.34 13.85 2.71
CA SER A 176 17.84 13.71 1.33
C SER A 176 17.26 15.02 0.78
N ALA A 177 16.58 15.80 1.61
CA ALA A 177 16.01 17.09 1.22
C ALA A 177 17.11 18.11 0.93
N MET A 178 18.09 18.27 1.83
CA MET A 178 19.25 19.14 1.64
C MET A 178 20.04 18.78 0.38
N LYS A 179 20.34 17.49 0.20
CA LYS A 179 21.05 17.01 -1.00
C LYS A 179 20.30 17.36 -2.30
N ARG A 180 18.96 17.34 -2.28
CA ARG A 180 18.13 17.67 -3.44
C ARG A 180 18.01 19.16 -3.71
N ALA A 181 18.07 19.97 -2.66
CA ALA A 181 18.21 21.42 -2.80
C ALA A 181 19.62 21.82 -3.29
N GLY A 182 20.54 20.85 -3.39
CA GLY A 182 21.89 21.04 -3.90
C GLY A 182 22.90 21.47 -2.83
N VAL A 183 22.55 21.37 -1.56
CA VAL A 183 23.45 21.56 -0.41
C VAL A 183 24.54 20.49 -0.45
N GLN A 184 25.73 20.82 0.05
CA GLN A 184 26.80 19.86 0.19
C GLN A 184 26.35 18.67 1.06
N PRO A 185 26.71 17.42 0.69
CA PRO A 185 26.27 16.26 1.45
C PRO A 185 26.95 16.22 2.83
N PHE A 186 26.20 15.80 3.85
CA PHE A 186 26.78 15.45 5.15
C PHE A 186 27.92 14.46 4.98
N THR A 187 29.04 14.72 5.66
CA THR A 187 30.18 13.80 5.71
C THR A 187 29.77 12.48 6.37
N GLN A 188 30.54 11.42 6.12
CA GLN A 188 30.29 10.14 6.79
C GLN A 188 30.42 10.29 8.32
N HIS A 189 31.44 11.02 8.77
CA HIS A 189 31.64 11.33 10.19
C HIS A 189 30.41 11.98 10.82
N THR A 190 29.83 13.01 10.18
CA THR A 190 28.60 13.66 10.69
C THR A 190 27.45 12.68 10.82
N LYS A 191 27.25 11.79 9.84
CA LYS A 191 26.21 10.77 9.90
C LYS A 191 26.42 9.79 11.05
N ASP A 192 27.67 9.41 11.31
CA ASP A 192 28.02 8.48 12.38
C ASP A 192 27.79 9.13 13.74
N VAL A 193 28.22 10.40 13.93
CA VAL A 193 28.00 11.18 15.15
C VAL A 193 26.51 11.36 15.45
N VAL A 194 25.70 11.76 14.46
CA VAL A 194 24.26 11.94 14.64
C VAL A 194 23.58 10.60 14.96
N ASN A 195 23.94 9.52 14.28
CA ASN A 195 23.37 8.20 14.55
C ASN A 195 23.76 7.67 15.94
N ALA A 196 25.01 7.88 16.37
CA ALA A 196 25.49 7.53 17.70
C ALA A 196 24.75 8.32 18.80
N ALA A 197 24.48 9.61 18.58
CA ALA A 197 23.65 10.41 19.49
C ALA A 197 22.22 9.85 19.59
N ILE A 198 21.59 9.50 18.47
CA ILE A 198 20.27 8.84 18.48
C ILE A 198 20.29 7.50 19.23
N ASP A 199 21.38 6.73 19.07
CA ASP A 199 21.57 5.48 19.79
C ASP A 199 21.74 5.71 21.30
N ALA A 200 22.44 6.76 21.71
CA ALA A 200 22.60 7.17 23.10
C ALA A 200 21.27 7.64 23.73
N TRP A 201 20.49 8.49 23.07
CA TRP A 201 19.16 8.91 23.56
C TRP A 201 18.24 7.71 23.80
N ALA A 202 18.32 6.71 22.93
CA ALA A 202 17.56 5.47 23.08
C ALA A 202 18.06 4.62 24.26
N ALA A 203 19.37 4.54 24.48
CA ALA A 203 19.95 3.86 25.64
C ALA A 203 19.57 4.53 26.96
N ASN A 204 19.53 5.87 26.97
CA ASN A 204 19.12 6.69 28.11
C ASN A 204 17.60 6.72 28.34
N ARG A 205 16.82 6.05 27.49
CA ARG A 205 15.33 6.05 27.51
C ARG A 205 14.70 7.44 27.32
N GLU A 206 15.43 8.39 26.73
CA GLU A 206 14.89 9.69 26.32
C GLU A 206 13.91 9.54 25.14
N ILE A 207 14.13 8.51 24.31
CA ILE A 207 13.27 8.17 23.17
C ILE A 207 12.95 6.67 23.20
N THR A 208 11.76 6.31 22.70
CA THR A 208 11.30 4.92 22.75
C THR A 208 11.97 4.04 21.70
N THR A 209 12.41 2.85 22.11
CA THR A 209 12.84 1.78 21.21
C THR A 209 11.71 0.83 20.82
N ALA A 210 10.55 0.95 21.48
CA ALA A 210 9.42 0.09 21.24
C ALA A 210 8.91 0.24 19.81
N THR A 211 8.83 -0.87 19.10
CA THR A 211 8.07 -0.95 17.86
C THR A 211 6.59 -0.97 18.22
N LYS A 212 5.79 -0.12 17.59
CA LYS A 212 4.32 -0.20 17.71
C LYS A 212 3.91 -1.64 17.39
N ALA A 213 3.35 -2.34 18.37
CA ALA A 213 2.65 -3.59 18.10
C ALA A 213 1.55 -3.24 17.08
N ARG A 214 1.67 -3.74 15.87
CA ARG A 214 0.61 -3.57 14.88
C ARG A 214 -0.52 -4.48 15.36
N PRO A 215 -1.71 -3.95 15.69
CA PRO A 215 -2.83 -4.81 16.00
C PRO A 215 -3.03 -5.74 14.79
N ILE A 216 -3.03 -7.04 15.06
CA ILE A 216 -3.42 -8.03 14.06
C ILE A 216 -4.93 -7.86 13.89
N ILE A 217 -5.37 -7.55 12.67
CA ILE A 217 -6.79 -7.49 12.34
C ILE A 217 -7.34 -8.90 12.56
N ARG A 218 -8.28 -9.04 13.47
CA ARG A 218 -8.95 -10.32 13.75
C ARG A 218 -10.06 -10.53 12.73
N GLN A 219 -10.57 -11.75 12.67
CA GLN A 219 -11.68 -12.06 11.78
C GLN A 219 -12.93 -11.27 12.17
N GLU A 220 -13.16 -11.05 13.46
CA GLU A 220 -14.29 -10.27 13.98
C GLU A 220 -14.22 -8.82 13.51
N ASP A 221 -13.03 -8.19 13.57
CA ASP A 221 -12.81 -6.82 13.10
C ASP A 221 -13.13 -6.70 11.59
N TYR A 222 -12.77 -7.73 10.82
CA TYR A 222 -13.03 -7.77 9.38
C TYR A 222 -14.52 -8.00 9.08
N ILE A 223 -15.22 -8.83 9.87
CA ILE A 223 -16.67 -8.99 9.78
C ILE A 223 -17.37 -7.66 10.05
N GLU A 224 -16.99 -6.96 11.11
CA GLU A 224 -17.56 -5.64 11.47
C GLU A 224 -17.31 -4.62 10.36
N LEU A 225 -16.11 -4.60 9.77
CA LEU A 225 -15.80 -3.74 8.64
C LEU A 225 -16.69 -4.05 7.43
N GLN A 226 -16.83 -5.33 7.05
CA GLN A 226 -17.69 -5.71 5.90
C GLN A 226 -19.15 -5.36 6.16
N ALA A 227 -19.65 -5.61 7.38
CA ALA A 227 -21.00 -5.21 7.79
C ALA A 227 -21.20 -3.69 7.72
N ALA A 228 -20.22 -2.90 8.16
CA ALA A 228 -20.26 -1.45 8.06
C ALA A 228 -20.25 -0.97 6.60
N ILE A 229 -19.45 -1.60 5.72
CA ILE A 229 -19.40 -1.24 4.29
C ILE A 229 -20.75 -1.44 3.60
N VAL A 230 -21.48 -2.51 3.93
CA VAL A 230 -22.79 -2.79 3.32
C VAL A 230 -23.94 -2.06 4.00
N SER A 231 -23.75 -1.56 5.24
CA SER A 231 -24.79 -0.86 6.00
C SER A 231 -25.24 0.44 5.33
N PRO A 232 -26.55 0.68 5.13
CA PRO A 232 -27.07 1.90 4.51
C PRO A 232 -26.65 3.20 5.21
N GLY A 233 -26.43 3.16 6.54
CA GLY A 233 -26.04 4.33 7.34
C GLY A 233 -24.60 4.79 7.16
N THR A 234 -23.74 3.98 6.55
CA THR A 234 -22.33 4.34 6.31
C THR A 234 -22.25 5.32 5.13
N PRO A 235 -21.49 6.42 5.20
CA PRO A 235 -21.43 7.45 4.17
C PRO A 235 -20.58 7.04 2.95
N ILE A 236 -20.91 5.91 2.33
CA ILE A 236 -20.35 5.47 1.04
C ILE A 236 -21.42 5.74 -0.02
N SER A 237 -21.08 6.65 -0.94
CA SER A 237 -22.05 7.33 -1.80
C SER A 237 -22.77 6.44 -2.81
N THR A 238 -22.18 5.31 -3.22
CA THR A 238 -22.76 4.44 -4.25
C THR A 238 -22.60 2.96 -3.90
N GLY A 239 -23.54 2.13 -4.38
CA GLY A 239 -23.46 0.68 -4.24
C GLY A 239 -22.18 0.12 -4.85
N ARG A 240 -21.74 0.64 -6.00
CA ARG A 240 -20.47 0.28 -6.61
C ARG A 240 -19.28 0.56 -5.69
N LEU A 241 -19.19 1.74 -5.08
CA LEU A 241 -18.09 2.04 -4.15
C LEU A 241 -18.13 1.15 -2.91
N ARG A 242 -19.31 0.72 -2.45
CA ARG A 242 -19.42 -0.29 -1.37
C ARG A 242 -18.81 -1.62 -1.80
N VAL A 243 -19.19 -2.13 -2.97
CA VAL A 243 -18.61 -3.37 -3.54
C VAL A 243 -17.10 -3.23 -3.75
N GLN A 244 -16.64 -2.09 -4.27
CA GLN A 244 -15.22 -1.82 -4.48
C GLN A 244 -14.44 -1.78 -3.17
N THR A 245 -14.99 -1.14 -2.15
CA THR A 245 -14.41 -1.07 -0.80
C THR A 245 -14.38 -2.46 -0.16
N ALA A 246 -15.44 -3.24 -0.30
CA ALA A 246 -15.51 -4.63 0.19
C ALA A 246 -14.44 -5.51 -0.47
N ALA A 247 -14.28 -5.42 -1.80
CA ALA A 247 -13.27 -6.15 -2.55
C ALA A 247 -11.85 -5.74 -2.13
N ALA A 248 -11.56 -4.44 -2.03
CA ALA A 248 -10.27 -3.94 -1.61
C ALA A 248 -9.93 -4.36 -0.17
N ALA A 249 -10.90 -4.29 0.76
CA ALA A 249 -10.75 -4.75 2.13
C ALA A 249 -10.43 -6.25 2.19
N GLY A 250 -11.14 -7.07 1.39
CA GLY A 250 -10.87 -8.51 1.29
C GLY A 250 -9.48 -8.83 0.75
N MET A 251 -9.04 -8.13 -0.30
CA MET A 251 -7.68 -8.26 -0.83
C MET A 251 -6.62 -7.90 0.21
N MET A 252 -6.83 -6.82 0.98
CA MET A 252 -5.90 -6.43 2.05
C MET A 252 -5.86 -7.46 3.19
N TYR A 253 -7.01 -7.98 3.59
CA TYR A 253 -7.12 -8.93 4.70
C TYR A 253 -6.57 -10.32 4.34
N PHE A 254 -7.01 -10.91 3.22
CA PHE A 254 -6.62 -12.27 2.83
C PHE A 254 -5.26 -12.35 2.16
N ALA A 255 -4.91 -11.36 1.33
CA ALA A 255 -3.64 -11.37 0.62
C ALA A 255 -2.55 -10.54 1.30
N CYS A 256 -2.81 -9.92 2.46
CA CYS A 256 -1.86 -9.07 3.20
C CYS A 256 -1.24 -7.94 2.35
N GLN A 257 -2.01 -7.43 1.39
CA GLN A 257 -1.54 -6.43 0.44
C GLN A 257 -1.69 -5.00 0.95
N ARG A 258 -0.85 -4.11 0.40
CA ARG A 258 -0.91 -2.67 0.70
C ARG A 258 -1.95 -2.01 -0.20
N PRO A 259 -2.68 -0.98 0.29
CA PRO A 259 -3.68 -0.28 -0.52
C PRO A 259 -3.15 0.18 -1.87
N GLY A 260 -1.97 0.80 -1.92
CA GLY A 260 -1.40 1.35 -3.17
C GLY A 260 -1.03 0.32 -4.24
N VAL A 261 -1.09 -0.98 -3.95
CA VAL A 261 -0.93 -2.04 -4.96
C VAL A 261 -2.29 -2.50 -5.50
N ILE A 262 -3.36 -2.35 -4.72
CA ILE A 262 -4.71 -2.77 -5.10
C ILE A 262 -5.49 -1.60 -5.75
N THR A 263 -5.35 -0.41 -5.19
CA THR A 263 -6.07 0.81 -5.58
C THR A 263 -5.11 1.84 -6.11
N GLU A 264 -5.55 2.57 -7.13
CA GLU A 264 -4.85 3.76 -7.60
C GLU A 264 -4.90 4.86 -6.52
N SER A 265 -3.78 5.55 -6.32
CA SER A 265 -3.66 6.63 -5.33
C SER A 265 -3.68 7.98 -6.03
N ASP A 266 -4.20 9.01 -5.36
CA ASP A 266 -4.11 10.40 -5.82
C ASP A 266 -2.64 10.77 -6.11
N GLY A 267 -2.33 11.07 -7.37
CA GLY A 267 -0.97 11.32 -7.89
C GLY A 267 -0.33 10.17 -8.67
N TYR A 268 -1.02 9.03 -8.77
CA TYR A 268 -0.68 7.89 -9.64
C TYR A 268 -1.81 7.56 -10.62
N GLU A 269 -2.78 8.46 -10.80
CA GLU A 269 -3.90 8.28 -11.71
C GLU A 269 -3.41 8.08 -13.15
N GLY A 270 -3.92 7.03 -13.80
CA GLY A 270 -3.56 6.63 -15.15
C GLY A 270 -2.19 5.95 -15.30
N THR A 271 -1.44 5.72 -14.21
CA THR A 271 -0.09 5.12 -14.34
C THR A 271 -0.12 3.59 -14.44
N GLY A 272 -1.26 2.96 -14.16
CA GLY A 272 -1.39 1.50 -14.14
C GLY A 272 -0.49 0.82 -13.10
N SER A 273 -0.09 1.56 -12.07
CA SER A 273 0.85 1.07 -11.04
C SER A 273 0.19 0.21 -9.95
N CYS A 274 -1.08 -0.15 -10.13
CA CYS A 274 -1.87 -0.98 -9.22
C CYS A 274 -2.46 -2.20 -9.96
N LEU A 275 -3.32 -2.95 -9.29
CA LEU A 275 -3.96 -4.15 -9.81
C LEU A 275 -4.83 -3.82 -11.03
N GLN A 276 -4.52 -4.48 -12.14
CA GLN A 276 -5.24 -4.44 -13.40
C GLN A 276 -5.96 -5.77 -13.65
N TRP A 277 -7.00 -5.76 -14.47
CA TRP A 277 -7.74 -6.99 -14.77
C TRP A 277 -6.86 -8.04 -15.45
N GLY A 278 -5.90 -7.62 -16.27
CA GLY A 278 -4.93 -8.52 -16.92
C GLY A 278 -3.94 -9.19 -15.97
N ASP A 279 -3.85 -8.76 -14.71
CA ASP A 279 -3.08 -9.48 -13.69
C ASP A 279 -3.89 -10.58 -13.00
N THR A 280 -5.18 -10.68 -13.30
CA THR A 280 -6.11 -11.56 -12.58
C THR A 280 -6.72 -12.60 -13.49
N GLU A 281 -6.88 -13.79 -12.95
CA GLU A 281 -7.59 -14.90 -13.59
C GLU A 281 -8.71 -15.34 -12.65
N LEU A 282 -9.93 -15.40 -13.18
CA LEU A 282 -11.07 -15.94 -12.45
C LEU A 282 -11.40 -17.33 -13.00
N LEU A 283 -11.37 -18.33 -12.14
CA LEU A 283 -11.70 -19.70 -12.51
C LEU A 283 -12.96 -20.14 -11.78
N PHE A 284 -13.93 -20.66 -12.51
CA PHE A 284 -14.98 -21.48 -11.93
C PHE A 284 -14.41 -22.86 -11.59
N THR A 285 -14.55 -23.28 -10.33
CA THR A 285 -13.98 -24.53 -9.82
C THR A 285 -15.01 -25.65 -9.64
N GLY A 286 -16.28 -25.41 -10.00
CA GLY A 286 -17.38 -26.37 -9.85
C GLY A 286 -18.42 -25.91 -8.83
N TYR A 287 -19.49 -26.67 -8.70
CA TYR A 287 -20.47 -26.46 -7.63
C TYR A 287 -20.02 -27.18 -6.36
N ASP A 288 -19.98 -26.47 -5.24
CA ASP A 288 -19.66 -27.04 -3.93
C ASP A 288 -20.95 -27.48 -3.24
N GLU A 289 -21.07 -28.80 -3.04
CA GLU A 289 -22.24 -29.42 -2.42
C GLU A 289 -22.37 -29.08 -0.92
N GLU A 290 -21.24 -28.98 -0.21
CA GLU A 290 -21.23 -28.68 1.22
C GLU A 290 -21.57 -27.21 1.47
N ALA A 291 -20.99 -26.33 0.66
CA ALA A 291 -21.26 -24.90 0.73
C ALA A 291 -22.59 -24.47 0.09
N GLN A 292 -23.19 -25.35 -0.72
CA GLN A 292 -24.35 -25.09 -1.57
C GLN A 292 -24.17 -23.82 -2.42
N SER A 293 -23.02 -23.68 -3.07
CA SER A 293 -22.68 -22.48 -3.82
C SER A 293 -21.72 -22.79 -4.98
N PRO A 294 -21.76 -21.99 -6.08
CA PRO A 294 -20.73 -22.06 -7.09
C PRO A 294 -19.36 -21.69 -6.49
N GLY A 295 -18.38 -22.55 -6.74
CA GLY A 295 -16.99 -22.34 -6.36
C GLY A 295 -16.26 -21.52 -7.42
N PHE A 296 -15.55 -20.49 -6.98
CA PHE A 296 -14.63 -19.75 -7.81
C PHE A 296 -13.26 -19.62 -7.13
N GLN A 297 -12.23 -19.53 -7.95
CA GLN A 297 -10.87 -19.19 -7.55
C GLN A 297 -10.43 -17.95 -8.30
N LEU A 298 -9.97 -16.95 -7.55
CA LEU A 298 -9.30 -15.76 -8.08
C LEU A 298 -7.81 -15.95 -7.90
N VAL A 299 -7.08 -15.96 -9.01
CA VAL A 299 -5.62 -15.93 -9.05
C VAL A 299 -5.19 -14.53 -9.44
N GLY A 300 -4.25 -13.94 -8.71
CA GLY A 300 -3.77 -12.59 -8.99
C GLY A 300 -2.26 -12.49 -8.95
N ASN A 301 -1.66 -11.85 -9.94
CA ASN A 301 -0.25 -11.50 -9.97
C ASN A 301 -0.07 -10.09 -9.41
N ILE A 302 0.28 -9.99 -8.13
CA ILE A 302 0.43 -8.72 -7.44
C ILE A 302 1.88 -8.25 -7.57
N HIS A 303 2.12 -7.28 -8.44
CA HIS A 303 3.44 -6.68 -8.64
C HIS A 303 3.78 -5.68 -7.54
N PHE A 304 4.95 -5.79 -6.92
CA PHE A 304 5.36 -4.87 -5.86
C PHE A 304 5.67 -3.45 -6.36
N ALA A 305 6.16 -3.34 -7.59
CA ALA A 305 6.65 -2.11 -8.18
C ALA A 305 6.46 -2.15 -9.70
N LYS A 306 5.20 -2.07 -10.16
CA LYS A 306 4.87 -1.98 -11.58
C LYS A 306 5.53 -0.78 -12.24
N ASN A 307 6.01 -0.97 -13.45
CA ASN A 307 6.67 0.02 -14.29
C ASN A 307 8.02 0.52 -13.73
N MET A 308 8.63 -0.20 -12.78
CA MET A 308 9.95 0.11 -12.26
C MET A 308 11.02 -0.72 -12.97
N ARG A 309 11.93 -0.01 -13.67
CA ARG A 309 12.91 -0.55 -14.63
C ARG A 309 13.70 -1.80 -14.19
N ASN A 310 13.94 -1.97 -12.88
CA ASN A 310 14.78 -3.05 -12.34
C ASN A 310 14.01 -4.08 -11.50
N SER A 311 12.71 -3.89 -11.28
CA SER A 311 11.90 -4.71 -10.35
C SER A 311 10.53 -5.09 -10.92
N ASP A 312 10.26 -4.79 -12.20
CA ASP A 312 8.95 -5.00 -12.82
C ASP A 312 8.51 -6.48 -12.84
N GLY A 313 9.49 -7.39 -12.85
CA GLY A 313 9.25 -8.84 -12.78
C GLY A 313 9.04 -9.39 -11.37
N GLU A 314 9.14 -8.58 -10.32
CA GLU A 314 8.89 -9.04 -8.95
C GLU A 314 7.40 -8.94 -8.62
N PHE A 315 6.72 -10.09 -8.67
CA PHE A 315 5.33 -10.25 -8.27
C PHE A 315 5.17 -11.40 -7.29
N ILE A 316 4.07 -11.37 -6.56
CA ILE A 316 3.57 -12.50 -5.79
C ILE A 316 2.29 -13.00 -6.44
N ILE A 317 2.11 -14.31 -6.42
CA ILE A 317 0.87 -14.93 -6.87
C ILE A 317 -0.01 -15.12 -5.64
N ILE A 318 -1.22 -14.59 -5.70
CA ILE A 318 -2.23 -14.78 -4.68
C ILE A 318 -3.29 -15.73 -5.22
N HIS A 319 -3.78 -16.61 -4.35
CA HIS A 319 -4.89 -17.51 -4.64
C HIS A 319 -5.95 -17.27 -3.58
N MET A 320 -7.17 -16.92 -4.01
CA MET A 320 -8.31 -16.79 -3.14
C MET A 320 -9.45 -17.63 -3.68
N HIS A 321 -10.26 -18.17 -2.78
CA HIS A 321 -11.41 -18.99 -3.12
C HIS A 321 -12.68 -18.35 -2.58
N THR A 322 -13.79 -18.62 -3.25
CA THR A 322 -15.10 -18.34 -2.67
C THR A 322 -15.27 -19.12 -1.38
N LEU A 323 -15.87 -18.46 -0.39
CA LEU A 323 -16.21 -19.09 0.88
C LEU A 323 -17.66 -19.55 0.79
N GLY A 324 -18.00 -20.60 1.55
CA GLY A 324 -19.36 -21.11 1.55
C GLY A 324 -20.38 -20.12 2.11
N ARG A 325 -21.66 -20.41 1.91
CA ARG A 325 -22.78 -19.48 2.16
C ARG A 325 -22.76 -18.79 3.53
N LYS A 326 -22.37 -19.50 4.59
CA LYS A 326 -22.27 -18.95 5.97
C LYS A 326 -21.25 -17.82 6.10
N ASN A 327 -20.22 -17.83 5.25
CA ASN A 327 -19.10 -16.89 5.25
C ASN A 327 -19.12 -15.95 4.03
N ALA A 328 -20.25 -15.86 3.31
CA ALA A 328 -20.35 -15.06 2.10
C ALA A 328 -20.04 -13.57 2.34
N ILE A 329 -20.41 -13.04 3.53
CA ILE A 329 -20.16 -11.63 3.89
C ILE A 329 -18.67 -11.28 4.00
N ILE A 330 -17.82 -12.24 4.37
CA ILE A 330 -16.37 -12.07 4.45
C ILE A 330 -15.64 -12.54 3.20
N CYS A 331 -16.35 -13.10 2.22
CA CYS A 331 -15.72 -13.64 1.03
C CYS A 331 -15.08 -12.52 0.19
N PRO A 332 -13.75 -12.57 -0.08
CA PRO A 332 -13.08 -11.53 -0.86
C PRO A 332 -13.36 -11.64 -2.36
N VAL A 333 -13.71 -12.84 -2.83
CA VAL A 333 -13.88 -13.14 -4.27
C VAL A 333 -15.23 -12.65 -4.79
N LEU A 334 -16.30 -12.76 -4.01
CA LEU A 334 -17.65 -12.36 -4.45
C LEU A 334 -17.73 -10.87 -4.82
N PRO A 335 -17.28 -9.91 -3.97
CA PRO A 335 -17.24 -8.50 -4.35
C PRO A 335 -16.40 -8.25 -5.61
N PHE A 336 -15.29 -8.98 -5.80
CA PHE A 336 -14.45 -8.86 -6.99
C PHE A 336 -15.20 -9.29 -8.27
N ILE A 337 -15.91 -10.42 -8.23
CA ILE A 337 -16.76 -10.88 -9.33
C ILE A 337 -17.85 -9.85 -9.63
N CYS A 338 -18.51 -9.32 -8.60
CA CYS A 338 -19.53 -8.30 -8.76
C CYS A 338 -19.01 -7.02 -9.45
N LEU A 339 -17.76 -6.60 -9.19
CA LEU A 339 -17.14 -5.49 -9.91
C LEU A 339 -16.97 -5.80 -11.40
N GLY A 340 -16.52 -7.01 -11.73
CA GLY A 340 -16.34 -7.44 -13.11
C GLY A 340 -17.66 -7.51 -13.88
N ILE A 341 -18.71 -8.05 -13.25
CA ILE A 341 -20.07 -8.09 -13.81
C ILE A 341 -20.61 -6.67 -14.03
N HIS A 342 -20.54 -5.81 -13.01
CA HIS A 342 -21.01 -4.43 -13.09
C HIS A 342 -20.33 -3.67 -14.25
N ARG A 343 -19.08 -3.98 -14.55
CA ARG A 343 -18.31 -3.34 -15.63
C ARG A 343 -18.40 -4.06 -16.98
N GLY A 344 -19.04 -5.22 -17.05
CA GLY A 344 -19.09 -6.04 -18.27
C GLY A 344 -17.70 -6.53 -18.71
N VAL A 345 -16.79 -6.76 -17.76
CA VAL A 345 -15.37 -7.11 -18.01
C VAL A 345 -15.22 -8.51 -18.57
N TYR A 346 -16.13 -9.42 -18.21
CA TYR A 346 -16.05 -10.83 -18.60
C TYR A 346 -16.63 -11.06 -20.00
N GLU A 347 -16.03 -11.99 -20.75
CA GLU A 347 -16.57 -12.48 -22.02
C GLU A 347 -17.86 -13.27 -21.79
N GLU A 348 -17.90 -14.06 -20.71
CA GLU A 348 -19.04 -14.86 -20.30
C GLU A 348 -20.06 -14.05 -19.49
N ASP A 349 -21.34 -14.44 -19.53
CA ASP A 349 -22.37 -13.89 -18.64
C ASP A 349 -22.26 -14.55 -17.27
N VAL A 350 -21.31 -14.10 -16.45
CA VAL A 350 -21.02 -14.71 -15.15
C VAL A 350 -22.26 -14.75 -14.23
N MET A 351 -23.16 -13.78 -14.35
CA MET A 351 -24.37 -13.72 -13.55
C MET A 351 -25.33 -14.85 -13.93
N ALA A 352 -25.71 -14.93 -15.21
CA ALA A 352 -26.67 -15.93 -15.68
C ALA A 352 -26.07 -17.34 -15.68
N ASP A 353 -24.82 -17.47 -16.13
CA ASP A 353 -24.19 -18.76 -16.40
C ASP A 353 -23.64 -19.47 -15.16
N TYR A 354 -23.44 -18.74 -14.06
CA TYR A 354 -22.80 -19.28 -12.85
C TYR A 354 -23.50 -18.88 -11.55
N LEU A 355 -23.80 -17.60 -11.33
CA LEU A 355 -24.32 -17.14 -10.04
C LEU A 355 -25.82 -17.39 -9.86
N GLN A 356 -26.61 -17.28 -10.93
CA GLN A 356 -28.06 -17.50 -10.93
C GLN A 356 -28.48 -18.83 -11.58
N ALA A 357 -27.52 -19.57 -12.12
CA ALA A 357 -27.78 -20.87 -12.75
C ALA A 357 -28.30 -21.90 -11.74
N ASP A 358 -29.19 -22.79 -12.20
CA ASP A 358 -29.67 -23.92 -11.40
C ASP A 358 -28.46 -24.78 -10.95
N PRO A 359 -28.35 -25.14 -9.65
CA PRO A 359 -27.34 -26.06 -9.15
C PRO A 359 -27.17 -27.35 -9.97
N LYS A 360 -28.24 -27.90 -10.54
CA LYS A 360 -28.20 -29.09 -11.41
C LYS A 360 -27.43 -28.85 -12.71
N ILE A 361 -27.49 -27.62 -13.24
CA ILE A 361 -26.72 -27.21 -14.41
C ILE A 361 -25.26 -27.03 -14.01
N LEU A 362 -25.00 -26.34 -12.91
CA LEU A 362 -23.65 -26.08 -12.40
C LEU A 362 -22.87 -27.36 -12.12
N ARG A 363 -23.51 -28.37 -11.53
CA ARG A 363 -22.93 -29.71 -11.28
C ARG A 363 -22.46 -30.41 -12.55
N LYS A 364 -23.13 -30.17 -13.67
CA LYS A 364 -22.80 -30.77 -14.98
C LYS A 364 -21.80 -29.92 -15.77
N LYS A 365 -21.56 -28.68 -15.35
CA LYS A 365 -20.66 -27.76 -16.05
C LYS A 365 -19.22 -28.21 -15.85
N ARG A 366 -18.43 -28.17 -16.92
CA ARG A 366 -17.02 -28.56 -16.88
C ARG A 366 -16.24 -27.61 -15.98
N ALA A 367 -15.53 -28.15 -15.00
CA ALA A 367 -14.60 -27.44 -14.14
C ALA A 367 -13.21 -28.12 -14.16
N PRO A 368 -12.10 -27.36 -13.97
CA PRO A 368 -12.06 -25.90 -13.86
C PRO A 368 -12.32 -25.21 -15.20
N HIS A 369 -12.92 -24.03 -15.16
CA HIS A 369 -13.20 -23.21 -16.34
C HIS A 369 -12.72 -21.78 -16.10
N LEU A 370 -11.81 -21.31 -16.96
CA LEU A 370 -11.32 -19.93 -16.91
C LEU A 370 -12.37 -18.99 -17.51
N ILE A 371 -12.83 -18.04 -16.70
CA ILE A 371 -13.68 -16.92 -17.09
C ILE A 371 -12.77 -15.84 -17.65
N ARG A 372 -12.98 -15.47 -18.91
CA ARG A 372 -12.07 -14.61 -19.66
C ARG A 372 -12.40 -13.15 -19.46
N VAL A 373 -11.36 -12.35 -19.29
CA VAL A 373 -11.44 -10.89 -19.31
C VAL A 373 -11.34 -10.44 -20.76
N LYS A 374 -12.28 -9.59 -21.20
CA LYS A 374 -12.24 -8.98 -22.54
C LYS A 374 -10.97 -8.13 -22.72
N GLU A 375 -10.42 -8.16 -23.92
CA GLU A 375 -9.10 -7.58 -24.23
C GLU A 375 -9.00 -6.09 -23.86
N GLU A 376 -10.08 -5.31 -24.07
CA GLU A 376 -10.12 -3.88 -23.78
C GLU A 376 -10.02 -3.54 -22.27
N PHE A 377 -10.25 -4.50 -21.38
CA PHE A 377 -10.15 -4.30 -19.94
C PHE A 377 -8.82 -4.74 -19.33
N LEU A 378 -7.98 -5.50 -20.05
CA LEU A 378 -6.76 -6.09 -19.50
C LEU A 378 -5.82 -5.04 -18.89
N SER A 379 -5.68 -3.88 -19.51
CA SER A 379 -4.82 -2.78 -19.04
C SER A 379 -5.51 -1.84 -18.04
N GLN A 380 -6.81 -2.01 -17.80
CA GLN A 380 -7.57 -1.14 -16.92
C GLN A 380 -7.42 -1.58 -15.47
N THR A 381 -7.35 -0.60 -14.58
CA THR A 381 -7.31 -0.84 -13.13
C THR A 381 -8.61 -1.47 -12.66
N VAL A 382 -8.50 -2.40 -11.72
CA VAL A 382 -9.66 -3.08 -11.11
C VAL A 382 -10.46 -2.07 -10.29
N MET A 383 -9.77 -1.30 -9.44
CA MET A 383 -10.35 -0.31 -8.53
C MET A 383 -10.13 1.10 -9.11
N ARG A 384 -11.21 1.82 -9.44
CA ARG A 384 -11.14 3.17 -10.03
C ARG A 384 -11.63 4.26 -9.09
N ASN A 385 -11.15 5.48 -9.30
CA ASN A 385 -11.67 6.66 -8.61
C ASN A 385 -13.05 7.04 -9.15
N ALA A 386 -13.93 7.55 -8.28
CA ALA A 386 -15.31 7.89 -8.64
C ALA A 386 -15.44 9.02 -9.67
N LYS A 387 -14.38 9.82 -9.87
CA LYS A 387 -14.37 10.94 -10.83
C LYS A 387 -14.23 10.48 -12.28
N ASP A 388 -13.67 9.29 -12.51
CA ASP A 388 -13.45 8.74 -13.85
C ASP A 388 -14.75 8.35 -14.58
N ASP A 389 -15.89 8.37 -13.89
CA ASP A 389 -17.18 7.91 -14.42
C ASP A 389 -17.98 8.98 -15.17
N ALA A 390 -17.59 10.26 -15.08
CA ALA A 390 -18.30 11.35 -15.76
C ALA A 390 -18.32 11.20 -17.30
N ALA A 391 -17.45 10.35 -17.85
CA ALA A 391 -17.42 10.02 -19.27
C ALA A 391 -18.38 8.89 -19.68
N TRP A 392 -19.12 8.26 -18.75
CA TRP A 392 -19.77 6.97 -19.01
C TRP A 392 -21.30 6.95 -18.89
N THR A 393 -21.95 7.99 -18.36
CA THR A 393 -23.42 8.05 -18.28
C THR A 393 -24.14 8.25 -19.61
N THR A 394 -23.43 8.29 -20.75
CA THR A 394 -24.01 8.49 -22.09
C THR A 394 -23.94 7.29 -23.03
N SER A 395 -23.50 6.11 -22.58
CA SER A 395 -23.42 4.95 -23.48
C SER A 395 -23.94 3.66 -22.84
N GLY A 396 -25.21 3.37 -23.10
CA GLY A 396 -25.62 2.01 -23.42
C GLY A 396 -26.08 1.10 -22.28
N TYR A 397 -27.09 1.49 -21.50
CA TYR A 397 -28.06 0.52 -20.96
C TYR A 397 -29.47 1.08 -21.08
N CYS A 398 -29.97 1.12 -22.33
CA CYS A 398 -31.40 1.15 -22.57
C CYS A 398 -31.92 -0.29 -22.38
N HIS A 399 -32.30 -0.65 -21.16
CA HIS A 399 -33.26 -1.75 -21.01
C HIS A 399 -34.61 -1.21 -21.48
N THR A 400 -34.99 -1.61 -22.69
CA THR A 400 -36.38 -1.62 -23.12
C THR A 400 -37.17 -2.47 -22.14
N ASN A 401 -37.99 -1.81 -21.33
CA ASN A 401 -39.11 -2.44 -20.66
C ASN A 401 -40.05 -3.03 -21.71
N SER A 402 -40.20 -4.34 -21.74
CA SER A 402 -41.41 -4.97 -22.25
C SER A 402 -42.08 -5.71 -21.10
N ARG A 403 -43.31 -5.29 -20.82
CA ARG A 403 -44.30 -5.97 -19.96
C ARG A 403 -44.59 -7.37 -20.45
#